data_AF-A0A2D9C6R0-F1
#
_entry.id   AF-A0A2D9C6R0-F1
#
_cell.length_a   1.000
_cell.length_b   1.000
_cell.length_c   1.000
_cell.angle_alpha   90.00
_cell.angle_beta   90.00
_cell.angle_gamma   90.00
#
_symmetry.space_group_name_H-M   'P 1'
#
loop_
_entity.id
_entity.type
_entity.pdbx_description
1 polymer ?
#
loop_
_entity_poly.entity_id
_entity_poly.type
_entity_poly.pdbx_seq_one_letter_code
_entity_poly.pdbx_strand_id
1 'polypeptide(L)'
;MSNNLDIWNKLSSSDPKYLKKVSFGSRSFTAIDPQYQVMKMTEQFGPVGEGWGWHNTTEIVPVSNGDSAVLAHVTVWHTSPANSFGPFTGCRKFFDAAKGRMAEDAPKMAITDGLTKALSHIGCDANVFLGKMDGNKYDQDSGNKSSSNSW
;
A
#
# COMPACT_ATOMS: atom_id res chain seq x y z
N MET A 1 -30.98 -6.02 3.60
CA MET A 1 -29.82 -5.64 4.44
C MET A 1 -28.87 -4.88 3.56
N SER A 2 -28.33 -3.74 4.00
CA SER A 2 -27.28 -3.05 3.23
C SER A 2 -26.01 -3.90 3.27
N ASN A 3 -25.48 -4.24 2.10
CA ASN A 3 -24.22 -4.97 2.01
C ASN A 3 -23.05 -3.99 2.13
N ASN A 4 -22.74 -3.58 3.37
CA ASN A 4 -21.71 -2.58 3.66
C ASN A 4 -20.30 -3.01 3.20
N LEU A 5 -20.11 -4.31 2.89
CA LEU A 5 -18.86 -4.87 2.40
C LEU A 5 -18.84 -5.10 0.89
N ASP A 6 -19.86 -4.67 0.13
CA ASP A 6 -19.96 -4.97 -1.30
C ASP A 6 -18.72 -4.50 -2.08
N ILE A 7 -18.34 -3.24 -1.93
CA ILE A 7 -17.14 -2.65 -2.56
C ILE A 7 -15.87 -3.34 -2.05
N TRP A 8 -15.75 -3.49 -0.74
CA TRP A 8 -14.57 -4.09 -0.12
C TRP A 8 -14.31 -5.50 -0.65
N ASN A 9 -15.35 -6.33 -0.71
CA ASN A 9 -15.24 -7.71 -1.18
C ASN A 9 -14.87 -7.79 -2.66
N LYS A 10 -15.38 -6.86 -3.50
CA LYS A 10 -15.01 -6.77 -4.92
C LYS A 10 -13.54 -6.38 -5.11
N LEU A 11 -13.00 -5.51 -4.26
CA LEU A 11 -11.61 -5.06 -4.34
C LEU A 11 -10.61 -5.94 -3.57
N SER A 12 -11.08 -6.81 -2.67
CA SER A 12 -10.22 -7.54 -1.71
C SER A 12 -9.29 -8.58 -2.32
N SER A 13 -9.62 -9.18 -3.46
CA SER A 13 -8.84 -10.27 -4.06
C SER A 13 -7.66 -9.72 -4.87
N SER A 14 -6.48 -10.31 -4.70
CA SER A 14 -5.31 -10.02 -5.54
C SER A 14 -5.04 -11.12 -6.54
N ASP A 15 -4.64 -10.73 -7.74
CA ASP A 15 -4.10 -11.65 -8.75
C ASP A 15 -2.58 -11.80 -8.56
N PRO A 16 -2.07 -13.03 -8.35
CA PRO A 16 -0.63 -13.31 -8.19
C PRO A 16 0.27 -12.72 -9.29
N LYS A 17 -0.25 -12.50 -10.50
CA LYS A 17 0.51 -11.87 -11.61
C LYS A 17 1.01 -10.47 -11.26
N TYR A 18 0.26 -9.72 -10.46
CA TYR A 18 0.59 -8.34 -10.08
C TYR A 18 1.20 -8.26 -8.68
N LEU A 19 1.63 -9.39 -8.13
CA LEU A 19 2.29 -9.47 -6.84
C LEU A 19 3.76 -9.84 -7.02
N LYS A 20 4.60 -9.22 -6.20
CA LYS A 20 6.04 -9.49 -6.20
C LYS A 20 6.51 -9.73 -4.78
N LYS A 21 7.11 -10.88 -4.52
CA LYS A 21 7.78 -11.13 -3.25
C LYS A 21 9.07 -10.31 -3.19
N VAL A 22 9.20 -9.47 -2.17
CA VAL A 22 10.37 -8.63 -1.92
C VAL A 22 11.04 -9.12 -0.64
N SER A 23 12.35 -9.34 -0.72
CA SER A 23 13.18 -9.72 0.41
C SER A 23 14.16 -8.60 0.73
N PHE A 24 14.24 -8.23 2.01
CA PHE A 24 15.16 -7.24 2.54
C PHE A 24 15.83 -7.79 3.80
N GLY A 25 17.01 -8.38 3.62
CA GLY A 25 17.70 -9.13 4.67
C GLY A 25 16.85 -10.30 5.16
N SER A 26 16.59 -10.36 6.47
CA SER A 26 15.76 -11.40 7.10
C SER A 26 14.25 -11.17 6.99
N ARG A 27 13.81 -10.00 6.47
CA ARG A 27 12.39 -9.69 6.28
C ARG A 27 12.01 -9.97 4.83
N SER A 28 10.84 -10.57 4.62
CA SER A 28 10.21 -10.63 3.30
C SER A 28 8.77 -10.17 3.41
N PHE A 29 8.26 -9.53 2.36
CA PHE A 29 6.88 -9.07 2.27
C PHE A 29 6.44 -9.16 0.81
N THR A 30 5.13 -9.28 0.59
CA THR A 30 4.54 -9.21 -0.74
C THR A 30 4.26 -7.75 -1.11
N ALA A 31 4.87 -7.28 -2.19
CA ALA A 31 4.58 -5.99 -2.81
C ALA A 31 3.48 -6.16 -3.87
N ILE A 32 2.58 -5.20 -3.93
CA ILE A 32 1.50 -5.12 -4.93
C ILE A 32 1.89 -4.09 -5.98
N ASP A 33 1.68 -4.40 -7.26
CA ASP A 33 1.88 -3.45 -8.35
C ASP A 33 0.90 -2.25 -8.21
N PRO A 34 1.39 -1.00 -8.07
CA PRO A 34 0.51 0.16 -7.96
C PRO A 34 -0.44 0.34 -9.15
N GLN A 35 -0.01 0.02 -10.37
CA GLN A 35 -0.86 0.16 -11.56
C GLN A 35 -2.02 -0.83 -11.57
N TYR A 36 -1.83 -2.00 -10.96
CA TYR A 36 -2.91 -2.95 -10.77
C TYR A 36 -4.00 -2.38 -9.85
N GLN A 37 -3.64 -1.67 -8.79
CA GLN A 37 -4.61 -1.04 -7.90
C GLN A 37 -5.41 0.07 -8.60
N VAL A 38 -4.73 0.87 -9.45
CA VAL A 38 -5.38 1.87 -10.31
C VAL A 38 -6.36 1.22 -11.28
N MET A 39 -5.98 0.08 -11.88
CA MET A 39 -6.85 -0.71 -12.77
C MET A 39 -8.11 -1.19 -12.03
N LYS A 40 -7.97 -1.76 -10.83
CA LYS A 40 -9.11 -2.24 -10.01
C LYS A 40 -10.08 -1.13 -9.65
N MET A 41 -9.56 0.03 -9.27
CA MET A 41 -10.39 1.21 -9.00
C MET A 41 -11.13 1.67 -10.26
N THR A 42 -10.45 1.61 -11.40
CA THR A 42 -11.05 1.96 -12.71
C THR A 42 -12.15 0.98 -13.11
N GLU A 43 -11.96 -0.32 -12.89
CA GLU A 43 -12.97 -1.35 -13.12
C GLU A 43 -14.19 -1.17 -12.19
N GLN A 44 -13.96 -0.80 -10.93
CA GLN A 44 -15.01 -0.68 -9.92
C GLN A 44 -15.83 0.62 -10.03
N PHE A 45 -15.18 1.75 -10.35
CA PHE A 45 -15.81 3.06 -10.28
C PHE A 45 -15.88 3.80 -11.62
N GLY A 46 -15.11 3.39 -12.64
CA GLY A 46 -14.98 4.09 -13.92
C GLY A 46 -13.64 4.84 -14.06
N PRO A 47 -13.43 5.60 -15.15
CA PRO A 47 -12.17 6.31 -15.41
C PRO A 47 -11.76 7.28 -14.29
N VAL A 48 -10.45 7.45 -14.10
CA VAL A 48 -9.87 8.47 -13.21
C VAL A 48 -10.31 9.87 -13.68
N GLY A 49 -10.80 10.69 -12.76
CA GLY A 49 -11.35 12.02 -13.04
C GLY A 49 -12.85 12.05 -13.26
N GLU A 50 -13.48 10.89 -13.48
CA GLU A 50 -14.93 10.75 -13.65
C GLU A 50 -15.55 9.96 -12.50
N GLY A 51 -15.19 8.67 -12.41
CA GLY A 51 -15.75 7.74 -11.44
C GLY A 51 -15.03 7.74 -10.10
N TRP A 52 -13.74 8.05 -10.10
CA TRP A 52 -12.91 8.19 -8.92
C TRP A 52 -11.69 9.04 -9.25
N GLY A 53 -10.91 9.41 -8.24
CA GLY A 53 -9.65 10.09 -8.47
C GLY A 53 -8.96 10.42 -7.16
N TRP A 54 -7.90 11.22 -7.25
CA TRP A 54 -7.19 11.70 -6.07
C TRP A 54 -6.62 13.09 -6.32
N HIS A 55 -6.35 13.79 -5.22
CA HIS A 55 -5.51 14.97 -5.21
C HIS A 55 -4.41 14.79 -4.19
N ASN A 56 -3.29 15.47 -4.38
CA ASN A 56 -2.21 15.46 -3.41
C ASN A 56 -1.57 16.82 -3.23
N THR A 57 -1.00 17.03 -2.04
CA THR A 57 -0.04 18.09 -1.78
C THR A 57 1.32 17.46 -1.48
N THR A 58 2.41 18.18 -1.72
CA THR A 58 3.76 17.73 -1.37
C THR A 58 4.49 18.78 -0.56
N GLU A 59 5.29 18.32 0.40
CA GLU A 59 6.19 19.18 1.17
C GLU A 59 7.57 18.52 1.30
N ILE A 60 8.60 19.36 1.42
CA ILE A 60 9.98 18.93 1.68
C ILE A 60 10.29 19.26 3.14
N VAL A 61 10.59 18.24 3.92
CA VAL A 61 10.92 18.36 5.34
C VAL A 61 12.42 18.19 5.50
N PRO A 62 13.16 19.23 5.92
CA PRO A 62 14.56 19.08 6.29
C PRO A 62 14.68 18.30 7.60
N VAL A 63 15.72 17.50 7.72
CA VAL A 63 16.06 16.80 8.96
C VAL A 63 17.40 17.31 9.52
N SER A 64 17.61 17.14 10.82
CA SER A 64 18.73 17.78 11.55
C SER A 64 20.12 17.38 11.08
N ASN A 65 20.26 16.24 10.39
CA ASN A 65 21.52 15.78 9.80
C ASN A 65 21.81 16.39 8.42
N GLY A 66 20.97 17.32 7.95
CA GLY A 66 21.09 17.96 6.63
C GLY A 66 20.38 17.21 5.50
N ASP A 67 19.92 15.98 5.70
CA ASP A 67 19.08 15.30 4.71
C ASP A 67 17.73 16.04 4.56
N SER A 68 16.97 15.68 3.53
CA SER A 68 15.56 16.06 3.45
C SER A 68 14.69 14.88 3.01
N ALA A 69 13.44 14.89 3.46
CA ALA A 69 12.40 13.98 3.02
C ALA A 69 11.36 14.74 2.20
N VAL A 70 10.77 14.09 1.20
CA VAL A 70 9.55 14.55 0.54
C VAL A 70 8.38 13.77 1.09
N LEU A 71 7.36 14.49 1.53
CA LEU A 71 6.07 13.95 1.94
C LEU A 71 5.05 14.25 0.84
N ALA A 72 4.18 13.29 0.56
CA ALA A 72 3.06 13.46 -0.35
C ALA A 72 1.76 13.05 0.35
N HIS A 73 0.88 14.02 0.59
CA HIS A 73 -0.40 13.81 1.27
C HIS A 73 -1.49 13.57 0.23
N VAL A 74 -1.93 12.32 0.06
CA VAL A 74 -2.87 11.90 -0.98
C VAL A 74 -4.27 11.73 -0.39
N THR A 75 -5.26 12.41 -0.97
CA THR A 75 -6.69 12.20 -0.66
C THR A 75 -7.35 11.60 -1.88
N VAL A 76 -8.06 10.49 -1.69
CA VAL A 76 -8.76 9.76 -2.75
C VAL A 76 -10.26 10.04 -2.61
N TRP A 77 -10.97 10.08 -3.73
CA TRP A 77 -12.42 10.15 -3.80
C TRP A 77 -12.98 9.10 -4.76
N HIS A 78 -14.23 8.68 -4.55
CA HIS A 78 -14.91 7.72 -5.43
C HIS A 78 -16.40 8.04 -5.58
N THR A 79 -16.99 7.75 -6.74
CA THR A 79 -18.40 8.04 -7.12
C THR A 79 -18.74 9.53 -7.18
N SER A 80 -18.27 10.33 -6.23
CA SER A 80 -18.31 11.79 -6.24
C SER A 80 -17.19 12.34 -5.34
N PRO A 81 -16.73 13.58 -5.54
CA PRO A 81 -15.79 14.23 -4.64
C PRO A 81 -16.24 14.33 -3.18
N ALA A 82 -17.54 14.24 -2.89
CA ALA A 82 -18.05 14.24 -1.52
C ALA A 82 -17.65 12.98 -0.73
N ASN A 83 -17.37 11.87 -1.41
CA ASN A 83 -16.88 10.63 -0.80
C ASN A 83 -15.34 10.59 -0.79
N SER A 84 -14.73 11.66 -0.29
CA SER A 84 -13.28 11.77 -0.15
C SER A 84 -12.81 11.15 1.16
N PHE A 85 -11.63 10.55 1.16
CA PHE A 85 -10.98 10.02 2.35
C PHE A 85 -9.45 10.18 2.27
N GLY A 86 -8.84 10.46 3.41
CA GLY A 86 -7.43 10.83 3.53
C GLY A 86 -7.24 12.11 4.37
N PRO A 87 -6.05 12.74 4.30
CA PRO A 87 -4.91 12.36 3.48
C PRO A 87 -4.14 11.14 4.02
N PHE A 88 -3.61 10.32 3.10
CA PHE A 88 -2.63 9.27 3.36
C PHE A 88 -1.26 9.76 2.91
N THR A 89 -0.27 9.69 3.79
CA THR A 89 1.03 10.32 3.56
C THR A 89 2.05 9.28 3.11
N GLY A 90 2.55 9.44 1.89
CA GLY A 90 3.78 8.78 1.45
C GLY A 90 5.01 9.59 1.85
N CYS A 91 6.14 8.91 2.08
CA CYS A 91 7.37 9.54 2.54
C CYS A 91 8.58 8.89 1.87
N ARG A 92 9.43 9.72 1.27
CA ARG A 92 10.69 9.28 0.66
C ARG A 92 11.83 10.22 1.03
N LYS A 93 13.02 9.67 1.22
CA LYS A 93 14.23 10.51 1.35
C LYS A 93 14.48 11.20 0.02
N PHE A 94 14.50 12.53 0.03
CA PHE A 94 14.65 13.38 -1.14
C PHE A 94 16.09 13.84 -1.36
N PHE A 95 16.78 14.26 -0.30
CA PHE A 95 18.18 14.65 -0.35
C PHE A 95 19.01 13.87 0.66
N ASP A 96 20.18 13.42 0.22
CA ASP A 96 21.20 12.77 1.04
C ASP A 96 22.39 13.72 1.17
N ALA A 97 22.53 14.36 2.33
CA ALA A 97 23.54 15.37 2.58
C ALA A 97 24.94 14.77 2.63
N ALA A 98 25.08 13.56 3.18
CA ALA A 98 26.37 12.86 3.23
C ALA A 98 26.91 12.57 1.82
N LYS A 99 26.03 12.32 0.85
CA LYS A 99 26.39 12.06 -0.55
C LYS A 99 26.24 13.27 -1.47
N GLY A 100 25.71 14.38 -0.96
CA GLY A 100 25.44 15.59 -1.74
C GLY A 100 24.56 15.35 -2.97
N ARG A 101 23.58 14.43 -2.91
CA ARG A 101 22.77 14.05 -4.07
C ARG A 101 21.28 14.02 -3.78
N MET A 102 20.51 14.36 -4.80
CA MET A 102 19.05 14.31 -4.79
C MET A 102 18.53 13.00 -5.38
N ALA A 103 17.39 12.53 -4.88
CA ALA A 103 16.62 11.43 -5.43
C ALA A 103 15.44 12.00 -6.24
N GLU A 104 15.65 12.23 -7.53
CA GLU A 104 14.66 12.90 -8.40
C GLU A 104 13.33 12.16 -8.52
N ASP A 105 13.32 10.84 -8.34
CA ASP A 105 12.11 10.03 -8.35
C ASP A 105 11.38 9.98 -7.00
N ALA A 106 12.01 10.45 -5.91
CA ALA A 106 11.42 10.41 -4.58
C ALA A 106 10.04 11.09 -4.49
N PRO A 107 9.79 12.26 -5.12
CA PRO A 107 8.44 12.87 -5.11
C PRO A 107 7.39 12.00 -5.80
N LYS A 108 7.73 11.37 -6.94
CA LYS A 108 6.83 10.47 -7.67
C LYS A 108 6.51 9.24 -6.83
N MET A 109 7.54 8.64 -6.24
CA MET A 109 7.41 7.47 -5.37
C MET A 109 6.59 7.78 -4.10
N ALA A 110 6.78 8.96 -3.50
CA ALA A 110 5.99 9.38 -2.34
C ALA A 110 4.50 9.50 -2.68
N ILE A 111 4.14 10.05 -3.85
CA ILE A 111 2.75 10.09 -4.31
C ILE A 111 2.21 8.66 -4.46
N THR A 112 2.97 7.76 -5.09
CA THR A 112 2.57 6.35 -5.23
C THR A 112 2.37 5.67 -3.88
N ASP A 113 3.25 5.90 -2.89
CA ASP A 113 3.10 5.32 -1.56
C ASP A 113 1.82 5.80 -0.86
N GLY A 114 1.55 7.11 -0.90
CA GLY A 114 0.33 7.68 -0.34
C GLY A 114 -0.93 7.12 -1.02
N LEU A 115 -0.90 7.04 -2.36
CA LEU A 115 -2.01 6.52 -3.16
C LEU A 115 -2.28 5.05 -2.86
N THR A 116 -1.28 4.18 -2.99
CA THR A 116 -1.42 2.74 -2.72
C THR A 116 -1.88 2.45 -1.29
N LYS A 117 -1.42 3.25 -0.33
CA LYS A 117 -1.90 3.17 1.06
C LYS A 117 -3.36 3.59 1.18
N ALA A 118 -3.79 4.66 0.51
CA ALA A 118 -5.20 5.03 0.47
C ALA A 118 -6.05 3.92 -0.17
N LEU A 119 -5.62 3.37 -1.30
CA LEU A 119 -6.35 2.31 -2.00
C LEU A 119 -6.49 1.02 -1.17
N SER A 120 -5.53 0.69 -0.30
CA SER A 120 -5.69 -0.43 0.62
C SER A 120 -6.84 -0.23 1.63
N HIS A 121 -7.20 1.02 1.95
CA HIS A 121 -8.27 1.34 2.91
C HIS A 121 -9.68 1.30 2.31
N ILE A 122 -9.83 1.41 0.97
CA ILE A 122 -11.11 1.13 0.30
C ILE A 122 -11.31 -0.37 0.02
N GLY A 123 -10.24 -1.15 0.12
CA GLY A 123 -10.27 -2.61 0.08
C GLY A 123 -9.40 -3.24 -0.99
N CYS A 124 -8.64 -2.47 -1.79
CA CYS A 124 -7.75 -3.04 -2.79
C CYS A 124 -6.75 -4.00 -2.13
N ASP A 125 -6.76 -5.25 -2.57
CA ASP A 125 -5.75 -6.27 -2.23
C ASP A 125 -5.71 -6.61 -0.73
N ALA A 126 -6.85 -6.43 -0.06
CA ALA A 126 -6.96 -6.66 1.37
C ALA A 126 -6.55 -8.08 1.79
N ASN A 127 -6.66 -9.09 0.92
CA ASN A 127 -6.20 -10.45 1.22
C ASN A 127 -4.68 -10.54 1.50
N VAL A 128 -3.86 -9.69 0.88
CA VAL A 128 -2.42 -9.59 1.15
C VAL A 128 -2.19 -9.04 2.56
N PHE A 129 -2.85 -7.93 2.91
CA PHE A 129 -2.72 -7.28 4.22
C PHE A 129 -3.30 -8.10 5.37
N LEU A 130 -4.34 -8.89 5.11
CA LEU A 130 -4.97 -9.79 6.08
C LEU A 130 -4.21 -11.11 6.24
N GLY A 131 -2.99 -11.22 5.69
CA GLY A 131 -2.11 -12.38 5.89
C GLY A 131 -2.57 -13.66 5.17
N LYS A 132 -3.59 -13.58 4.29
CA LYS A 132 -4.10 -14.75 3.56
C LYS A 132 -3.14 -15.24 2.47
N MET A 133 -2.14 -14.44 2.10
CA MET A 133 -1.22 -14.70 0.98
C MET A 133 0.23 -14.97 1.43
N ASP A 134 0.68 -14.39 2.55
CA ASP A 134 2.09 -14.49 2.98
C ASP A 134 2.43 -15.78 3.75
N GLY A 135 1.46 -16.70 3.89
CA GLY A 135 1.57 -17.84 4.79
C GLY A 135 1.52 -17.34 6.23
N ASN A 136 0.54 -17.80 6.99
CA ASN A 136 0.35 -17.34 8.36
C ASN A 136 1.65 -17.58 9.14
N LYS A 137 2.30 -16.52 9.61
CA LYS A 137 3.51 -16.62 10.46
C LYS A 137 3.23 -17.41 11.75
N TYR A 138 1.94 -17.57 12.08
CA TYR A 138 1.41 -18.30 13.23
C TYR A 138 1.10 -19.78 12.96
N ASP A 139 1.05 -20.25 11.70
CA ASP A 139 0.79 -21.67 11.42
C ASP A 139 2.05 -22.54 11.62
N GLN A 140 3.23 -21.93 11.80
CA GLN A 140 4.48 -22.65 12.05
C GLN A 140 4.69 -23.06 13.51
N ASP A 141 3.88 -22.57 14.46
CA ASP A 141 4.02 -22.88 15.89
C ASP A 141 3.09 -24.01 16.39
N SER A 142 2.19 -24.51 15.55
CA SER A 142 1.24 -25.59 15.91
C SER A 142 1.70 -27.01 15.50
N GLY A 143 2.97 -27.18 15.11
CA GLY A 143 3.43 -28.40 14.43
C GLY A 143 4.50 -29.24 15.11
N ASN A 144 4.86 -29.02 16.39
CA ASN A 144 5.88 -29.87 17.02
C ASN A 144 5.69 -30.07 18.54
N LYS A 145 4.70 -30.89 18.91
CA LYS A 145 4.70 -31.64 20.18
C LYS A 145 4.29 -33.08 19.92
N SER A 146 5.21 -33.84 19.34
CA SER A 146 5.24 -35.31 19.47
C SER A 146 6.51 -35.67 20.22
N SER A 147 6.47 -35.65 21.55
CA SER A 147 7.44 -36.38 22.37
C SER A 147 6.75 -37.66 22.86
N SER A 148 6.99 -38.75 22.14
CA SER A 148 6.73 -40.11 22.62
C SER A 148 7.58 -40.36 23.86
N ASN A 149 6.94 -40.63 25.00
CA ASN A 149 7.58 -41.30 26.11
C ASN A 149 7.05 -42.74 26.15
N SER A 150 7.93 -43.70 25.89
CA SER A 150 7.75 -45.08 26.27
C SER A 150 9.04 -45.57 26.92
N TRP A 151 8.91 -45.93 28.19
CA TRP A 151 9.65 -46.87 29.06
C TRP A 151 11.02 -47.37 28.58
#